data_AF-A0A662BAQ9-F1
#
_entry.id   AF-A0A662BAQ9-F1
#
_cell.length_a   1.000
_cell.length_b   1.000
_cell.length_c   1.000
_cell.angle_alpha   90.00
_cell.angle_beta   90.00
_cell.angle_gamma   90.00
#
_symmetry.space_group_name_H-M   'P 1'
#
loop_
_entity.id
_entity.type
_entity.pdbx_description
1 polymer ?
#
loop_
_entity_poly.entity_id
_entity_poly.type
_entity_poly.pdbx_seq_one_letter_code
_entity_poly.pdbx_strand_id
1 'polypeptide(L)'
;MKKTHFTNSNKGKVSYLSILLVFLVLTFSISSVKAQVYNKSKGKNAIYEEAKDEATGEIRTKKVEADHHGNAEGSQYDLAVDGAFEGETVAVLHLYVGEGFDFSLPKAALKEKGFSVYRWINNPPSAKELEEKLKKACQLWIISSNVRKLNEQHLKVIKKFFDSGKGVYIWGDNDPYYADANYVSEHLLGVSMLGNLQGNQVVGLNNKNKKTGLAPGHLITTGLENVYEGITIATIEDNA
;
A
#
# COMPACT_ATOMS: atom_id res chain seq x y z
N MET A 1 -42.13 -75.92 43.97
CA MET A 1 -41.15 -76.55 43.04
C MET A 1 -40.97 -75.63 41.85
N LYS A 2 -39.76 -75.06 41.66
CA LYS A 2 -39.18 -74.46 40.43
C LYS A 2 -39.94 -73.25 39.81
N LYS A 3 -39.34 -72.10 39.49
CA LYS A 3 -37.95 -71.71 39.21
C LYS A 3 -37.73 -70.23 39.56
N THR A 4 -36.55 -70.00 40.11
CA THR A 4 -35.70 -68.79 40.10
C THR A 4 -35.95 -67.78 38.98
N HIS A 5 -35.98 -66.49 39.32
CA HIS A 5 -35.02 -65.53 38.73
C HIS A 5 -34.91 -64.21 39.53
N PHE A 6 -33.65 -63.84 39.69
CA PHE A 6 -33.04 -62.52 39.88
C PHE A 6 -33.16 -61.77 41.22
N THR A 7 -31.96 -61.60 41.77
CA THR A 7 -31.51 -60.95 42.99
C THR A 7 -31.33 -59.43 42.86
N ASN A 8 -31.24 -58.82 44.04
CA ASN A 8 -30.65 -57.53 44.41
C ASN A 8 -31.52 -56.27 44.24
N SER A 9 -31.93 -55.60 45.33
CA SER A 9 -31.11 -54.91 46.36
C SER A 9 -30.21 -53.87 45.68
N ASN A 10 -30.29 -52.57 45.90
CA ASN A 10 -30.47 -51.87 47.16
C ASN A 10 -30.89 -50.43 46.85
N LYS A 11 -31.98 -49.93 47.46
CA LYS A 11 -32.41 -48.52 47.35
C LYS A 11 -31.65 -47.70 48.39
N GLY A 12 -30.56 -47.05 47.96
CA GLY A 12 -29.85 -46.05 48.75
C GLY A 12 -29.88 -44.71 48.02
N LYS A 13 -30.69 -43.77 48.53
CA LYS A 13 -30.69 -42.36 48.11
C LYS A 13 -29.39 -41.70 48.57
N VAL A 14 -28.67 -41.04 47.67
CA VAL A 14 -27.80 -39.90 48.01
C VAL A 14 -28.02 -38.80 46.98
N SER A 15 -28.11 -37.59 47.52
CA SER A 15 -28.59 -36.35 46.94
C SER A 15 -27.50 -35.59 46.16
N TYR A 16 -27.94 -34.77 45.20
CA TYR A 16 -27.32 -33.57 44.58
C TYR A 16 -25.81 -33.59 44.31
N LEU A 17 -25.39 -33.49 43.04
CA LEU A 17 -24.69 -32.28 42.55
C LEU A 17 -24.47 -32.32 41.04
N SER A 18 -24.76 -31.18 40.42
CA SER A 18 -24.61 -30.81 39.02
C SER A 18 -23.22 -31.09 38.45
N ILE A 19 -23.14 -31.79 37.30
CA ILE A 19 -22.02 -31.62 36.35
C ILE A 19 -22.64 -31.47 34.96
N LEU A 20 -23.06 -30.23 34.67
CA LEU A 20 -23.26 -29.75 33.32
C LEU A 20 -21.87 -29.67 32.68
N LEU A 21 -21.55 -30.62 31.80
CA LEU A 21 -20.29 -30.64 31.06
C LEU A 21 -20.35 -29.54 29.98
N VAL A 22 -20.10 -28.30 30.39
CA VAL A 22 -19.85 -27.19 29.45
C VAL A 22 -18.46 -27.43 28.88
N PHE A 23 -18.42 -27.96 27.66
CA PHE A 23 -17.25 -27.84 26.80
C PHE A 23 -17.08 -26.35 26.47
N LEU A 24 -16.39 -25.62 27.35
CA LEU A 24 -15.84 -24.31 27.05
C LEU A 24 -14.66 -24.55 26.12
N VAL A 25 -14.96 -24.75 24.84
CA VAL A 25 -13.96 -24.54 23.78
C VAL A 25 -13.63 -23.07 23.86
N LEU A 26 -12.54 -22.74 24.58
CA LEU A 26 -11.83 -21.49 24.35
C LEU A 26 -11.36 -21.55 22.90
N THR A 27 -12.20 -21.08 21.99
CA THR A 27 -11.70 -20.45 20.78
C THR A 27 -10.89 -19.26 21.29
N PHE A 28 -9.58 -19.46 21.43
CA PHE A 28 -8.65 -18.37 21.26
C PHE A 28 -8.94 -17.82 19.86
N SER A 29 -9.84 -16.84 19.80
CA SER A 29 -9.75 -15.79 18.80
C SER A 29 -8.33 -15.28 18.97
N ILE A 30 -7.43 -15.77 18.13
CA ILE A 30 -6.18 -15.08 17.86
C ILE A 30 -6.67 -13.74 17.33
N SER A 31 -6.84 -12.78 18.24
CA SER A 31 -6.87 -11.37 17.90
C SER A 31 -5.73 -11.23 16.91
N SER A 32 -6.06 -10.94 15.65
CA SER A 32 -5.06 -10.61 14.67
C SER A 32 -4.22 -9.54 15.34
N VAL A 33 -3.00 -9.92 15.74
CA VAL A 33 -1.98 -8.95 16.07
C VAL A 33 -1.90 -8.18 14.77
N LYS A 34 -2.53 -7.01 14.72
CA LYS A 34 -2.36 -6.11 13.59
C LYS A 34 -0.87 -5.85 13.61
N ALA A 35 -0.14 -6.58 12.75
CA ALA A 35 1.28 -6.41 12.59
C ALA A 35 1.50 -4.91 12.45
N GLN A 36 2.49 -4.38 13.16
CA GLN A 36 2.78 -2.96 13.09
C GLN A 36 3.08 -2.63 11.62
N VAL A 37 2.12 -2.00 10.93
CA VAL A 37 2.21 -1.74 9.48
C VAL A 37 3.38 -0.82 9.18
N TYR A 38 3.69 0.11 10.07
CA TYR A 38 4.70 1.15 9.85
C TYR A 38 5.98 0.94 10.65
N ASN A 39 7.13 1.16 10.02
CA ASN A 39 8.43 1.14 10.68
C ASN A 39 8.57 2.24 11.75
N LYS A 40 9.59 2.10 12.62
CA LYS A 40 10.02 3.15 13.58
C LYS A 40 10.40 4.47 12.91
N SER A 41 10.69 4.41 11.61
CA SER A 41 11.05 5.52 10.75
C SER A 41 9.86 6.35 10.26
N LYS A 42 8.61 5.94 10.50
CA LYS A 42 7.41 6.63 9.97
C LYS A 42 7.48 8.16 10.12
N GLY A 43 7.29 8.87 9.01
CA GLY A 43 7.33 10.33 8.93
C GLY A 43 8.72 10.93 9.10
N LYS A 44 9.80 10.15 9.19
CA LYS A 44 11.17 10.66 9.20
C LYS A 44 11.73 10.57 7.79
N ASN A 45 12.24 11.68 7.28
CA ASN A 45 12.95 11.75 5.99
C ASN A 45 14.41 11.28 6.17
N ALA A 46 15.17 12.00 7.00
CA ALA A 46 16.52 11.59 7.42
C ALA A 46 16.44 10.63 8.62
N ILE A 47 17.06 9.46 8.50
CA ILE A 47 17.03 8.42 9.53
C ILE A 47 18.36 8.39 10.29
N TYR A 48 18.24 8.28 11.62
CA TYR A 48 19.37 8.19 12.53
C TYR A 48 19.18 7.01 13.48
N GLU A 49 20.29 6.35 13.82
CA GLU A 49 20.34 5.23 14.75
C GLU A 49 21.43 5.44 15.80
N GLU A 50 21.26 4.78 16.94
CA GLU A 50 22.27 4.73 17.98
C GLU A 50 23.36 3.74 17.59
N ALA A 51 24.61 4.19 17.61
CA ALA A 51 25.80 3.40 17.37
C ALA A 51 26.75 3.57 18.56
N LYS A 52 27.34 2.47 19.02
CA LYS A 52 28.37 2.51 20.05
C LYS A 52 29.71 2.80 19.40
N ASP A 53 30.38 3.85 19.86
CA ASP A 53 31.75 4.17 19.47
C ASP A 53 32.70 3.08 20.00
N GLU A 54 33.42 2.41 19.10
CA GLU A 54 34.25 1.26 19.46
C GLU A 54 35.46 1.64 20.32
N ALA A 55 35.95 2.87 20.22
CA ALA A 55 37.13 3.33 20.93
C ALA A 55 36.80 3.81 22.36
N THR A 56 35.65 4.44 22.54
CA THR A 56 35.26 5.09 23.81
C THR A 56 34.15 4.34 24.55
N GLY A 57 33.41 3.48 23.85
CA GLY A 57 32.21 2.81 24.37
C GLY A 57 30.98 3.71 24.51
N GLU A 58 31.07 4.98 24.08
CA GLU A 58 29.99 5.97 24.13
C GLU A 58 28.90 5.65 23.10
N ILE A 59 27.63 5.86 23.45
CA ILE A 59 26.52 5.77 22.49
C ILE A 59 26.37 7.11 21.77
N ARG A 60 26.43 7.10 20.44
CA ARG A 60 26.24 8.27 19.60
C ARG A 60 25.13 8.04 18.59
N THR A 61 24.42 9.10 18.23
CA THR A 61 23.44 9.07 17.15
C THR A 61 24.15 9.31 15.81
N LYS A 62 24.10 8.33 14.91
CA LYS A 62 24.69 8.39 13.56
C LYS A 62 23.57 8.36 12.53
N LYS A 63 23.72 9.12 11.44
CA LYS A 63 22.84 8.99 10.27
C LYS A 63 23.04 7.60 9.66
N VAL A 64 21.97 6.93 9.26
CA VAL A 64 22.07 5.63 8.58
C VAL A 64 22.77 5.80 7.24
N GLU A 65 23.34 4.71 6.74
CA GLU A 65 23.94 4.69 5.41
C GLU A 65 22.90 5.04 4.35
N ALA A 66 23.36 5.76 3.32
CA ALA A 66 22.50 6.26 2.26
C ALA A 66 22.77 5.50 0.97
N ASP A 67 21.72 5.29 0.18
CA ASP A 67 21.85 4.74 -1.16
C ASP A 67 22.56 5.72 -2.11
N HIS A 68 22.79 5.29 -3.34
CA HIS A 68 23.42 6.12 -4.37
C HIS A 68 22.61 7.37 -4.78
N HIS A 69 21.36 7.51 -4.31
CA HIS A 69 20.52 8.69 -4.48
C HIS A 69 20.49 9.59 -3.23
N GLY A 70 21.17 9.21 -2.15
CA GLY A 70 21.21 9.95 -0.89
C GLY A 70 19.97 9.76 -0.01
N ASN A 71 19.19 8.70 -0.22
CA ASN A 71 18.07 8.29 0.63
C ASN A 71 18.51 7.18 1.59
N ALA A 72 17.75 6.92 2.66
CA ALA A 72 18.11 5.88 3.61
C ALA A 72 18.19 4.50 2.94
N GLU A 73 19.31 3.78 3.11
CA GLU A 73 19.55 2.51 2.41
C GLU A 73 18.85 1.33 3.08
N GLY A 74 17.95 0.68 2.34
CA GLY A 74 17.30 -0.58 2.74
C GLY A 74 15.84 -0.45 3.19
N SER A 75 15.08 -1.54 3.01
CA SER A 75 13.62 -1.58 3.18
C SER A 75 13.16 -1.36 4.63
N GLN A 76 14.03 -1.58 5.62
CA GLN A 76 13.77 -1.36 7.04
C GLN A 76 13.54 0.12 7.40
N TYR A 77 13.87 1.04 6.48
CA TYR A 77 13.68 2.47 6.64
C TYR A 77 12.49 3.04 5.89
N ASP A 78 11.79 2.21 5.10
CA ASP A 78 10.57 2.59 4.40
C ASP A 78 9.43 2.92 5.37
N LEU A 79 8.34 3.50 4.86
CA LEU A 79 7.13 3.71 5.65
C LEU A 79 6.61 2.39 6.25
N ALA A 80 6.46 1.35 5.42
CA ALA A 80 5.85 0.09 5.82
C ALA A 80 6.89 -1.02 6.01
N VAL A 81 6.64 -1.89 6.99
CA VAL A 81 7.43 -3.11 7.19
C VAL A 81 7.22 -4.07 6.02
N ASP A 82 8.21 -4.93 5.75
CA ASP A 82 8.09 -5.96 4.73
C ASP A 82 6.98 -6.95 5.10
N GLY A 83 6.21 -7.41 4.10
CA GLY A 83 5.03 -8.25 4.31
C GLY A 83 3.82 -7.57 4.98
N ALA A 84 3.88 -6.27 5.30
CA ALA A 84 2.78 -5.56 5.99
C ALA A 84 1.41 -5.68 5.31
N PHE A 85 1.40 -5.94 3.99
CA PHE A 85 0.21 -5.98 3.16
C PHE A 85 -0.07 -7.35 2.57
N GLU A 86 0.39 -8.43 3.20
CA GLU A 86 0.01 -9.79 2.82
C GLU A 86 -1.51 -9.96 2.74
N GLY A 87 -1.99 -10.49 1.61
CA GLY A 87 -3.41 -10.64 1.31
C GLY A 87 -4.03 -9.46 0.56
N GLU A 88 -3.39 -8.29 0.58
CA GLU A 88 -3.82 -7.13 -0.19
C GLU A 88 -3.39 -7.23 -1.66
N THR A 89 -4.08 -6.47 -2.52
CA THR A 89 -3.84 -6.48 -3.97
C THR A 89 -3.82 -5.06 -4.54
N VAL A 90 -2.82 -4.76 -5.37
CA VAL A 90 -2.80 -3.56 -6.22
C VAL A 90 -3.20 -3.94 -7.64
N ALA A 91 -4.21 -3.27 -8.18
CA ALA A 91 -4.57 -3.37 -9.58
C ALA A 91 -3.81 -2.30 -10.38
N VAL A 92 -3.18 -2.66 -11.49
CA VAL A 92 -2.34 -1.75 -12.29
C VAL A 92 -2.82 -1.76 -13.74
N LEU A 93 -3.29 -0.60 -14.21
CA LEU A 93 -3.51 -0.30 -15.62
C LEU A 93 -2.23 0.34 -16.15
N HIS A 94 -1.38 -0.47 -16.78
CA HIS A 94 -0.12 -0.05 -17.37
C HIS A 94 -0.32 0.27 -18.84
N LEU A 95 -0.84 1.47 -19.14
CA LEU A 95 -1.36 1.80 -20.46
C LEU A 95 -0.28 2.26 -21.45
N TYR A 96 0.96 2.42 -21.00
CA TYR A 96 2.12 2.78 -21.81
C TYR A 96 3.30 1.84 -21.53
N VAL A 97 4.06 1.47 -22.57
CA VAL A 97 5.29 0.66 -22.45
C VAL A 97 6.44 1.20 -23.33
N GLY A 98 6.28 2.41 -23.87
CA GLY A 98 7.31 3.01 -24.71
C GLY A 98 8.55 3.37 -23.91
N GLU A 99 9.60 3.81 -24.63
CA GLU A 99 10.85 4.30 -24.03
C GLU A 99 11.54 3.31 -23.07
N GLY A 100 11.27 2.01 -23.24
CA GLY A 100 11.84 0.96 -22.42
C GLY A 100 11.26 0.89 -21.00
N PHE A 101 10.05 1.43 -20.77
CA PHE A 101 9.45 1.43 -19.44
C PHE A 101 9.21 0.01 -18.91
N ASP A 102 10.02 -0.35 -17.91
CA ASP A 102 9.96 -1.62 -17.21
C ASP A 102 9.33 -1.46 -15.81
N PHE A 103 8.37 -2.33 -15.51
CA PHE A 103 7.66 -2.37 -14.23
C PHE A 103 8.21 -3.46 -13.30
N SER A 104 9.35 -4.08 -13.63
CA SER A 104 9.97 -5.13 -12.80
C SER A 104 10.32 -4.63 -11.40
N LEU A 105 10.93 -3.43 -11.28
CA LEU A 105 11.31 -2.84 -9.99
C LEU A 105 10.09 -2.48 -9.12
N PRO A 106 9.06 -1.74 -9.62
CA PRO A 106 7.83 -1.53 -8.86
C PRO A 106 7.15 -2.84 -8.43
N LYS A 107 7.13 -3.85 -9.30
CA LYS A 107 6.54 -5.16 -8.96
C LYS A 107 7.32 -5.87 -7.84
N ALA A 108 8.64 -5.79 -7.86
CA ALA A 108 9.50 -6.35 -6.81
C ALA A 108 9.26 -5.65 -5.46
N ALA A 109 9.23 -4.32 -5.45
CA ALA A 109 8.96 -3.52 -4.25
C ALA A 109 7.56 -3.81 -3.67
N LEU A 110 6.53 -3.90 -4.52
CA LEU A 110 5.18 -4.28 -4.08
C LEU A 110 5.16 -5.67 -3.45
N LYS A 111 5.86 -6.64 -4.05
CA LYS A 111 5.98 -8.00 -3.52
C LYS A 111 6.70 -8.03 -2.18
N GLU A 112 7.78 -7.26 -2.01
CA GLU A 112 8.52 -7.14 -0.75
C GLU A 112 7.63 -6.65 0.39
N LYS A 113 6.71 -5.71 0.10
CA LYS A 113 5.73 -5.23 1.07
C LYS A 113 4.51 -6.16 1.26
N GLY A 114 4.45 -7.28 0.56
CA GLY A 114 3.41 -8.31 0.70
C GLY A 114 2.22 -8.17 -0.26
N PHE A 115 2.20 -7.16 -1.13
CA PHE A 115 1.11 -7.00 -2.10
C PHE A 115 1.17 -8.07 -3.21
N SER A 116 0.00 -8.53 -3.61
CA SER A 116 -0.18 -9.16 -4.92
C SER A 116 -0.57 -8.12 -5.98
N VAL A 117 -0.39 -8.44 -7.27
CA VAL A 117 -0.60 -7.48 -8.37
C VAL A 117 -1.46 -8.08 -9.48
N TYR A 118 -2.55 -7.39 -9.85
CA TYR A 118 -3.17 -7.53 -11.16
C TYR A 118 -2.58 -6.48 -12.09
N ARG A 119 -2.14 -6.87 -13.30
CA ARG A 119 -1.53 -5.94 -14.25
C ARG A 119 -2.06 -6.19 -15.65
N TRP A 120 -2.60 -5.14 -16.26
CA TRP A 120 -2.96 -5.12 -17.68
C TRP A 120 -2.04 -4.16 -18.40
N ILE A 121 -1.51 -4.61 -19.54
CA ILE A 121 -0.46 -3.92 -20.28
C ILE A 121 -1.03 -3.42 -21.60
N ASN A 122 -0.68 -2.19 -21.97
CA ASN A 122 -1.09 -1.46 -23.17
C ASN A 122 -2.58 -1.14 -23.30
N ASN A 123 -3.48 -2.00 -22.82
CA ASN A 123 -4.91 -1.75 -22.88
C ASN A 123 -5.56 -2.14 -21.54
N PRO A 124 -6.61 -1.41 -21.11
CA PRO A 124 -7.40 -1.85 -19.97
C PRO A 124 -8.15 -3.14 -20.33
N PRO A 125 -8.52 -3.96 -19.33
CA PRO A 125 -9.49 -5.03 -19.54
C PRO A 125 -10.87 -4.44 -19.84
N SER A 126 -11.90 -5.27 -20.00
CA SER A 126 -13.27 -4.73 -19.99
C SER A 126 -13.62 -4.09 -18.64
N ALA A 127 -14.51 -3.09 -18.62
CA ALA A 127 -14.96 -2.45 -17.37
C ALA A 127 -15.55 -3.47 -16.37
N LYS A 128 -16.25 -4.49 -16.86
CA LYS A 128 -16.78 -5.58 -16.03
C LYS A 128 -15.67 -6.40 -15.38
N GLU A 129 -14.64 -6.79 -16.15
CA GLU A 129 -13.49 -7.50 -15.60
C GLU A 129 -12.73 -6.65 -14.59
N LEU A 130 -12.54 -5.35 -14.89
CA LEU A 130 -11.93 -4.40 -13.96
C LEU A 130 -12.70 -4.38 -12.64
N GLU A 131 -14.02 -4.21 -12.68
CA GLU A 131 -14.88 -4.19 -11.48
C GLU A 131 -14.72 -5.46 -10.65
N GLU A 132 -14.71 -6.64 -11.29
CA GLU A 132 -14.53 -7.91 -10.59
C GLU A 132 -13.17 -8.01 -9.89
N LYS A 133 -12.09 -7.58 -10.54
CA LYS A 133 -10.75 -7.60 -9.91
C LYS A 133 -10.61 -6.57 -8.79
N LEU A 134 -11.23 -5.40 -8.95
CA LEU A 134 -11.23 -4.34 -7.94
C LEU A 134 -11.94 -4.72 -6.64
N LYS A 135 -12.77 -5.76 -6.62
CA LYS A 135 -13.34 -6.30 -5.38
C LYS A 135 -12.24 -6.74 -4.39
N LYS A 136 -11.17 -7.34 -4.90
CA LYS A 136 -10.01 -7.79 -4.11
C LYS A 136 -8.95 -6.70 -3.94
N ALA A 137 -8.90 -5.72 -4.84
CA ALA A 137 -7.90 -4.67 -4.76
C ALA A 137 -8.18 -3.66 -3.64
N CYS A 138 -7.11 -3.21 -2.98
CA CYS A 138 -7.12 -2.07 -2.06
C CYS A 138 -6.73 -0.76 -2.75
N GLN A 139 -6.01 -0.86 -3.88
CA GLN A 139 -5.59 0.27 -4.69
C GLN A 139 -5.71 -0.03 -6.19
N LEU A 140 -5.97 1.02 -6.96
CA LEU A 140 -5.90 1.03 -8.42
C LEU A 140 -4.84 2.04 -8.86
N TRP A 141 -3.86 1.60 -9.63
CA TRP A 141 -2.85 2.44 -10.25
C TRP A 141 -3.16 2.59 -11.74
N ILE A 142 -3.18 3.84 -12.22
CA ILE A 142 -3.45 4.19 -13.61
C ILE A 142 -2.19 4.87 -14.13
N ILE A 143 -1.42 4.15 -14.93
CA ILE A 143 -0.26 4.69 -15.62
C ILE A 143 -0.69 5.01 -17.03
N SER A 144 -0.82 6.31 -17.29
CA SER A 144 -1.47 6.86 -18.47
C SER A 144 -0.66 6.64 -19.75
N SER A 145 -1.35 6.79 -20.88
CA SER A 145 -0.78 6.78 -22.21
C SER A 145 -0.97 8.14 -22.89
N ASN A 146 -0.47 8.27 -24.12
CA ASN A 146 -0.64 9.46 -24.95
C ASN A 146 -2.01 9.59 -25.64
N VAL A 147 -2.82 8.53 -25.56
CA VAL A 147 -4.18 8.49 -26.08
C VAL A 147 -5.06 7.86 -25.02
N ARG A 148 -6.25 8.42 -24.83
CA ARG A 148 -7.23 7.91 -23.87
C ARG A 148 -7.68 6.51 -24.27
N LYS A 149 -7.45 5.53 -23.39
CA LYS A 149 -7.88 4.13 -23.57
C LYS A 149 -9.07 3.77 -22.69
N LEU A 150 -9.29 4.52 -21.60
CA LEU A 150 -10.45 4.37 -20.73
C LEU A 150 -11.68 5.02 -21.36
N ASN A 151 -12.83 4.45 -21.03
CA ASN A 151 -14.13 4.96 -21.48
C ASN A 151 -15.05 5.19 -20.27
N GLU A 152 -16.26 5.68 -20.52
CA GLU A 152 -17.22 6.02 -19.47
C GLU A 152 -17.59 4.83 -18.56
N GLN A 153 -17.60 3.61 -19.09
CA GLN A 153 -17.89 2.42 -18.28
C GLN A 153 -16.74 2.14 -17.30
N HIS A 154 -15.49 2.28 -17.74
CA HIS A 154 -14.33 2.21 -16.84
C HIS A 154 -14.39 3.30 -15.78
N LEU A 155 -14.69 4.54 -16.19
CA LEU A 155 -14.76 5.65 -15.25
C LEU A 155 -15.81 5.42 -14.15
N LYS A 156 -16.99 4.89 -14.48
CA LYS A 156 -18.03 4.54 -13.49
C LYS A 156 -17.51 3.53 -12.46
N VAL A 157 -16.79 2.51 -12.91
CA VAL A 157 -16.17 1.49 -12.05
C VAL A 157 -15.09 2.11 -11.15
N ILE A 158 -14.21 2.93 -11.73
CA ILE A 158 -13.12 3.62 -11.02
C ILE A 158 -13.69 4.57 -9.96
N LYS A 159 -14.69 5.39 -10.32
CA LYS A 159 -15.35 6.31 -9.40
C LYS A 159 -16.01 5.57 -8.25
N LYS A 160 -16.74 4.48 -8.53
CA LYS A 160 -17.33 3.63 -7.48
C LYS A 160 -16.27 3.06 -6.53
N PHE A 161 -15.12 2.66 -7.07
CA PHE A 161 -14.00 2.16 -6.27
C PHE A 161 -13.40 3.26 -5.38
N PHE A 162 -13.16 4.45 -5.93
CA PHE A 162 -12.68 5.62 -5.20
C PHE A 162 -13.66 6.07 -4.11
N ASP A 163 -14.94 6.24 -4.45
CA ASP A 163 -16.01 6.64 -3.53
C ASP A 163 -16.21 5.64 -2.38
N SER A 164 -15.78 4.38 -2.55
CA SER A 164 -15.79 3.37 -1.48
C SER A 164 -14.68 3.54 -0.44
N GLY A 165 -13.83 4.56 -0.61
CA GLY A 165 -12.70 4.88 0.27
C GLY A 165 -11.39 4.16 -0.08
N LYS A 166 -11.30 3.55 -1.27
CA LYS A 166 -10.10 2.85 -1.74
C LYS A 166 -9.19 3.77 -2.55
N GLY A 167 -7.89 3.49 -2.54
CA GLY A 167 -6.89 4.38 -3.12
C GLY A 167 -6.84 4.31 -4.65
N VAL A 168 -6.82 5.47 -5.31
CA VAL A 168 -6.51 5.57 -6.75
C VAL A 168 -5.22 6.37 -6.91
N TYR A 169 -4.21 5.75 -7.50
CA TYR A 169 -2.95 6.40 -7.86
C TYR A 169 -2.97 6.70 -9.35
N ILE A 170 -2.87 7.99 -9.69
CA ILE A 170 -2.94 8.48 -11.07
C ILE A 170 -1.54 8.96 -11.46
N TRP A 171 -0.97 8.34 -12.48
CA TRP A 171 0.32 8.70 -13.03
C TRP A 171 0.15 9.10 -14.49
N GLY A 172 0.31 10.39 -14.77
CA GLY A 172 0.61 10.91 -16.10
C GLY A 172 2.06 11.36 -16.18
N ASP A 173 2.68 11.19 -17.34
CA ASP A 173 4.00 11.77 -17.62
C ASP A 173 3.82 13.13 -18.31
N ASN A 174 4.84 13.60 -19.02
CA ASN A 174 4.83 14.81 -19.81
C ASN A 174 3.88 14.70 -21.03
N ASP A 175 3.47 15.82 -21.63
CA ASP A 175 2.59 15.81 -22.81
C ASP A 175 3.22 14.99 -23.94
N PRO A 176 2.47 14.09 -24.61
CA PRO A 176 1.01 13.84 -24.49
C PRO A 176 0.56 12.77 -23.46
N TYR A 177 1.45 12.22 -22.63
CA TYR A 177 1.27 10.96 -21.88
C TYR A 177 0.39 11.02 -20.61
N TYR A 178 -0.47 12.03 -20.47
CA TYR A 178 -1.44 12.15 -19.38
C TYR A 178 -2.90 12.00 -19.84
N ALA A 179 -3.17 11.43 -21.03
CA ALA A 179 -4.53 11.38 -21.59
C ALA A 179 -5.57 10.66 -20.70
N ASP A 180 -5.23 9.47 -20.17
CA ASP A 180 -6.10 8.75 -19.23
C ASP A 180 -6.00 9.32 -17.81
N ALA A 181 -4.83 9.87 -17.43
CA ALA A 181 -4.65 10.54 -16.15
C ALA A 181 -5.61 11.73 -16.01
N ASN A 182 -5.63 12.64 -16.99
CA ASN A 182 -6.54 13.78 -17.03
C ASN A 182 -8.00 13.33 -17.08
N TYR A 183 -8.32 12.39 -17.97
CA TYR A 183 -9.69 11.89 -18.05
C TYR A 183 -10.22 11.40 -16.71
N VAL A 184 -9.40 10.73 -15.89
CA VAL A 184 -9.82 10.26 -14.57
C VAL A 184 -9.75 11.37 -13.51
N SER A 185 -8.66 12.14 -13.45
CA SER A 185 -8.47 13.18 -12.43
C SER A 185 -9.50 14.29 -12.52
N GLU A 186 -9.92 14.67 -13.73
CA GLU A 186 -10.96 15.67 -13.95
C GLU A 186 -12.28 15.24 -13.30
N HIS A 187 -12.63 13.95 -13.42
CA HIS A 187 -13.90 13.42 -12.92
C HIS A 187 -13.86 13.04 -11.44
N LEU A 188 -12.70 12.70 -10.89
CA LEU A 188 -12.56 12.35 -9.47
C LEU A 188 -12.27 13.56 -8.58
N LEU A 189 -11.47 14.50 -9.08
CA LEU A 189 -10.86 15.57 -8.27
C LEU A 189 -11.08 16.96 -8.85
N GLY A 190 -11.55 17.09 -10.10
CA GLY A 190 -11.73 18.39 -10.75
C GLY A 190 -10.41 19.04 -11.17
N VAL A 191 -9.36 18.24 -11.39
CA VAL A 191 -8.02 18.73 -11.76
C VAL A 191 -7.51 18.06 -13.04
N SER A 192 -6.60 18.71 -13.73
CA SER A 192 -5.92 18.17 -14.91
C SER A 192 -4.40 18.38 -14.82
N MET A 193 -3.66 17.53 -15.51
CA MET A 193 -2.21 17.67 -15.72
C MET A 193 -1.95 18.45 -17.01
N LEU A 194 -0.98 19.34 -16.97
CA LEU A 194 -0.51 20.16 -18.10
C LEU A 194 1.01 20.25 -18.05
N GLY A 195 1.67 20.57 -19.16
CA GLY A 195 3.09 20.96 -19.11
C GLY A 195 3.97 20.28 -20.14
N ASN A 196 5.11 19.74 -19.68
CA ASN A 196 6.46 19.74 -20.30
C ASN A 196 7.38 20.82 -19.71
N LEU A 197 7.21 21.14 -18.42
CA LEU A 197 8.15 22.04 -17.76
C LEU A 197 9.51 21.37 -17.64
N GLN A 198 10.56 22.15 -17.84
CA GLN A 198 11.93 21.67 -17.66
C GLN A 198 12.13 21.25 -16.20
N GLY A 199 12.42 19.96 -16.01
CA GLY A 199 12.90 19.41 -14.74
C GLY A 199 14.41 19.21 -14.83
N ASN A 200 14.84 17.97 -14.64
CA ASN A 200 16.22 17.50 -14.65
C ASN A 200 17.03 17.97 -13.44
N GLN A 201 16.42 17.92 -12.26
CA GLN A 201 17.08 18.25 -11.00
C GLN A 201 16.68 17.28 -9.89
N VAL A 202 17.49 17.24 -8.84
CA VAL A 202 17.18 16.53 -7.61
C VAL A 202 16.52 17.49 -6.64
N VAL A 203 15.35 17.11 -6.16
CA VAL A 203 14.54 17.86 -5.21
C VAL A 203 14.73 17.30 -3.82
N GLY A 204 15.09 18.20 -2.91
CA GLY A 204 15.16 17.91 -1.49
C GLY A 204 13.86 18.19 -0.74
N LEU A 205 13.96 18.17 0.59
CA LEU A 205 12.90 18.59 1.48
C LEU A 205 12.51 20.06 1.27
N ASN A 206 11.21 20.36 1.38
CA ASN A 206 10.76 21.73 1.50
C ASN A 206 11.09 22.24 2.91
N ASN A 207 11.84 23.33 3.00
CA ASN A 207 12.12 23.98 4.28
C ASN A 207 10.94 24.90 4.59
N LYS A 208 10.73 25.30 5.86
CA LYS A 208 9.59 26.16 6.28
C LYS A 208 9.35 27.44 5.45
N ASN A 209 10.32 27.88 4.65
CA ASN A 209 10.24 29.07 3.78
C ASN A 209 10.22 28.74 2.27
N LYS A 210 10.35 27.47 1.86
CA LYS A 210 10.27 27.03 0.47
C LYS A 210 8.92 26.38 0.22
N LYS A 211 8.23 26.80 -0.84
CA LYS A 211 6.98 26.17 -1.30
C LYS A 211 7.22 24.90 -2.13
N THR A 212 8.47 24.64 -2.51
CA THR A 212 8.87 23.54 -3.40
C THR A 212 9.67 22.49 -2.64
N GLY A 213 9.40 21.22 -2.93
CA GLY A 213 10.10 20.08 -2.34
C GLY A 213 9.22 19.09 -1.58
N LEU A 214 9.84 17.99 -1.15
CA LEU A 214 9.18 16.95 -0.36
C LEU A 214 8.72 17.51 0.98
N ALA A 215 7.47 17.26 1.38
CA ALA A 215 6.94 17.72 2.66
C ALA A 215 7.63 16.99 3.84
N PRO A 216 8.40 17.67 4.70
CA PRO A 216 9.03 17.04 5.85
C PRO A 216 7.98 16.46 6.78
N GLY A 217 8.23 15.30 7.36
CA GLY A 217 7.29 14.71 8.33
C GLY A 217 6.14 13.92 7.70
N HIS A 218 5.90 14.05 6.39
CA HIS A 218 4.77 13.38 5.74
C HIS A 218 5.03 11.88 5.60
N LEU A 219 3.99 11.05 5.78
CA LEU A 219 4.15 9.59 5.77
C LEU A 219 4.67 9.08 4.43
N ILE A 220 4.17 9.61 3.30
CA ILE A 220 4.59 9.20 1.95
C ILE A 220 6.06 9.51 1.65
N THR A 221 6.68 10.42 2.39
CA THR A 221 8.09 10.82 2.20
C THR A 221 9.02 10.14 3.22
N THR A 222 8.53 9.16 3.98
CA THR A 222 9.37 8.41 4.94
C THR A 222 10.58 7.79 4.23
N GLY A 223 11.78 7.99 4.77
CA GLY A 223 13.04 7.50 4.20
C GLY A 223 13.55 8.28 2.98
N LEU A 224 12.76 9.23 2.47
CA LEU A 224 13.10 10.03 1.29
C LEU A 224 13.59 11.41 1.69
N GLU A 225 14.82 11.72 1.30
CA GLU A 225 15.41 13.06 1.36
C GLU A 225 15.54 13.69 -0.02
N ASN A 226 15.69 12.87 -1.07
CA ASN A 226 15.98 13.27 -2.44
C ASN A 226 15.09 12.52 -3.43
N VAL A 227 14.47 13.26 -4.36
CA VAL A 227 13.73 12.69 -5.50
C VAL A 227 14.18 13.40 -6.77
N TYR A 228 14.50 12.63 -7.82
CA TYR A 228 14.75 13.19 -9.14
C TYR A 228 13.42 13.43 -9.87
N GLU A 229 13.25 14.63 -10.41
CA GLU A 229 11.98 15.07 -11.02
C GLU A 229 11.69 14.41 -12.39
N GLY A 230 12.65 13.70 -12.98
CA GLY A 230 12.62 13.38 -14.42
C GLY A 230 13.20 14.53 -15.24
N ILE A 231 13.35 14.34 -16.55
CA ILE A 231 13.89 15.39 -17.46
C ILE A 231 12.87 16.53 -17.62
N THR A 232 11.59 16.17 -17.67
CA THR A 232 10.45 17.09 -17.75
C THR A 232 9.40 16.68 -16.73
N ILE A 233 8.59 17.65 -16.29
CA ILE A 233 7.47 17.42 -15.38
C ILE A 233 6.17 18.03 -15.92
N ALA A 234 5.05 17.45 -15.50
CA ALA A 234 3.73 18.03 -15.62
C ALA A 234 3.32 18.70 -14.30
N THR A 235 2.51 19.76 -14.39
CA THR A 235 1.85 20.44 -13.28
C THR A 235 0.41 20.01 -13.18
N ILE A 236 -0.14 20.02 -11.96
CA ILE A 236 -1.57 19.81 -11.72
C ILE A 236 -2.22 21.17 -11.53
N GLU A 237 -3.31 21.43 -12.24
CA GLU A 237 -4.11 22.64 -12.14
C GLU A 237 -5.58 22.30 -11.88
N ASP A 238 -6.24 23.17 -11.10
CA ASP A 238 -7.69 23.09 -10.92
C ASP A 238 -8.38 23.44 -12.25
N ASN A 239 -9.43 22.70 -12.60
CA ASN A 239 -10.27 23.08 -13.72
C ASN A 239 -11.15 24.25 -13.27
N ALA A 240 -10.93 25.42 -13.88
CA ALA A 240 -11.71 26.63 -13.63
C ALA A 240 -13.21 26.47 -13.96
#